data_AF-A0A2V7XAT8-F1
#
_entry.id   AF-A0A2V7XAT8-F1
#
_cell.length_a   1.000
_cell.length_b   1.000
_cell.length_c   1.000
_cell.angle_alpha   90.00
_cell.angle_beta   90.00
_cell.angle_gamma   90.00
#
_symmetry.space_group_name_H-M   'P 1'
#
loop_
_entity.id
_entity.type
_entity.pdbx_description
1 polymer ?
#
loop_
_entity_poly.entity_id
_entity_poly.type
_entity_poly.pdbx_seq_one_letter_code
_entity_poly.pdbx_strand_id
1 'polypeptide(L)'
;MNPTITLGNQGSEIEAVVALCVDLDGTLVKTDTLLEAALASLHRTPYTLVGACLSLYKGLPIFKTQLQTSGCLNVALLPYNEAVLELVRQVRDQGRRTVLITATHRALAVDIANYLGCFDEVYGTSDVINLKGQQKAEFLVKRFGERGFDYIGNSSNDVPVWNAARRGFTVTNCTPTLTNGSAPAPLCECSYRPTLKLLAKTARVHQWSKNILIAVPLLTSHRFTNLALILHCAMAVCALSCIASATYIFNDLFDIDADRLHNSKRFRPIPSATISIVQAMALAAGLAVVGAVLASLTSRASVLLLATYVICSLSYTVYFKRKLLVDVLMLAGLYTLRILIGCAATHIAISFWLLAFSVFVFFSLALIKRVTELAKDDMSRMHLSRGYMPLDREALVGIGTSSALAATVILALYLNSREVQTLYARPEVLWLLCPLLLYWFSRNWVLVLRQKINDDPLVFVFRDRVSQVLSVVVLIIVAAATFAGNLPMDWLHK
;
A
#
# COMPACT_ATOMS: atom_id res chain seq x y z
N MET A 1 -16.38 9.89 -22.31
CA MET A 1 -16.49 10.00 -23.78
C MET A 1 -15.11 9.69 -24.32
N ASN A 2 -14.93 8.49 -24.86
CA ASN A 2 -13.66 8.08 -25.47
C ASN A 2 -13.49 8.82 -26.80
N PRO A 3 -12.31 9.40 -27.10
CA PRO A 3 -12.02 9.85 -28.45
C PRO A 3 -11.81 8.61 -29.31
N THR A 4 -12.69 8.39 -30.29
CA THR A 4 -12.53 7.37 -31.32
C THR A 4 -11.31 7.76 -32.16
N ILE A 5 -10.25 6.98 -32.10
CA ILE A 5 -9.03 7.20 -32.91
C ILE A 5 -9.36 6.76 -34.34
N THR A 6 -9.76 7.71 -35.18
CA THR A 6 -9.93 7.48 -36.62
C THR A 6 -8.58 7.57 -37.31
N LEU A 7 -8.01 6.42 -37.68
CA LEU A 7 -6.98 6.36 -38.72
C LEU A 7 -7.62 6.84 -40.04
N GLY A 8 -7.04 7.90 -40.62
CA GLY A 8 -7.56 8.53 -41.84
C GLY A 8 -7.57 7.57 -43.03
N ASN A 9 -8.74 7.48 -43.68
CA ASN A 9 -9.08 6.50 -44.72
C ASN A 9 -8.54 6.87 -46.12
N GLN A 10 -7.22 7.06 -46.26
CA GLN A 10 -6.58 7.27 -47.57
C GLN A 10 -5.33 6.41 -47.71
N GLY A 11 -5.49 5.20 -48.26
CA GLY A 11 -4.38 4.30 -48.65
C GLY A 11 -4.62 2.79 -48.39
N SER A 12 -5.74 2.22 -48.83
CA SER A 12 -6.20 0.89 -48.38
C SER A 12 -5.33 -0.31 -48.78
N GLU A 13 -4.54 -0.25 -49.87
CA GLU A 13 -3.71 -1.39 -50.28
C GLU A 13 -2.34 -1.43 -49.59
N ILE A 14 -1.71 -0.27 -49.32
CA ILE A 14 -0.40 -0.20 -48.66
C ILE A 14 -0.56 -0.39 -47.14
N GLU A 15 -1.69 0.01 -46.55
CA GLU A 15 -1.94 -0.23 -45.13
C GLU A 15 -2.12 -1.71 -44.80
N ALA A 16 -2.65 -2.53 -45.72
CA ALA A 16 -2.84 -3.97 -45.53
C ALA A 16 -1.51 -4.77 -45.42
N VAL A 17 -0.40 -4.24 -45.95
CA VAL A 17 0.89 -4.95 -46.01
C VAL A 17 1.83 -4.60 -44.85
N VAL A 18 1.67 -3.42 -44.23
CA VAL A 18 2.63 -2.92 -43.24
C VAL A 18 2.33 -3.46 -41.84
N ALA A 19 3.30 -4.19 -41.29
CA ALA A 19 3.23 -4.78 -39.96
C ALA A 19 3.20 -3.71 -38.86
N LEU A 20 2.44 -3.97 -37.79
CA LEU A 20 2.46 -3.19 -36.56
C LEU A 20 3.32 -3.90 -35.53
N CYS A 21 4.46 -3.29 -35.20
CA CYS A 21 5.40 -3.76 -34.19
C CYS A 21 5.11 -3.05 -32.86
N VAL A 22 4.98 -3.82 -31.78
CA VAL A 22 4.61 -3.31 -30.46
C VAL A 22 5.66 -3.71 -29.44
N ASP A 23 6.15 -2.74 -28.68
CA ASP A 23 7.02 -2.99 -27.54
C ASP A 23 6.26 -3.54 -26.33
N LEU A 24 6.94 -4.29 -25.45
CA LEU A 24 6.30 -4.88 -24.27
C LEU A 24 6.34 -3.94 -23.05
N ASP A 25 7.54 -3.67 -22.53
CA ASP A 25 7.75 -3.06 -21.22
C ASP A 25 7.43 -1.56 -21.21
N GLY A 26 6.44 -1.17 -20.41
CA GLY A 26 5.90 0.18 -20.35
C GLY A 26 5.16 0.63 -21.63
N THR A 27 4.91 -0.27 -22.58
CA THR A 27 4.12 -0.03 -23.80
C THR A 27 2.83 -0.86 -23.79
N LEU A 28 2.94 -2.18 -24.05
CA LEU A 28 1.83 -3.12 -23.95
C LEU A 28 1.50 -3.46 -22.49
N VAL A 29 2.53 -3.68 -21.67
CA VAL A 29 2.42 -3.83 -20.21
C VAL A 29 2.82 -2.50 -19.60
N LYS A 30 2.05 -1.96 -18.65
CA LYS A 30 2.33 -0.63 -18.07
C LYS A 30 3.58 -0.61 -17.17
N THR A 31 4.04 -1.77 -16.71
CA THR A 31 5.21 -1.94 -15.84
C THR A 31 6.39 -2.55 -16.58
N ASP A 32 7.54 -2.58 -15.90
CA ASP A 32 8.73 -3.33 -16.32
C ASP A 32 8.60 -4.78 -15.83
N THR A 33 8.52 -5.73 -16.77
CA THR A 33 8.36 -7.15 -16.47
C THR A 33 9.56 -7.76 -15.74
N LEU A 34 10.76 -7.17 -15.85
CA LEU A 34 11.92 -7.61 -15.06
C LEU A 34 11.72 -7.30 -13.57
N LEU A 35 11.19 -6.11 -13.25
CA LEU A 35 10.89 -5.73 -11.87
C LEU A 35 9.73 -6.54 -11.30
N GLU A 36 8.71 -6.83 -12.10
CA GLU A 36 7.63 -7.75 -11.71
C GLU A 36 8.20 -9.14 -11.40
N ALA A 37 9.10 -9.67 -12.26
CA ALA A 37 9.71 -10.98 -12.05
C ALA A 37 10.58 -10.99 -10.77
N ALA A 38 11.29 -9.91 -10.49
CA ALA A 38 12.06 -9.74 -9.26
C ALA A 38 11.17 -9.82 -8.01
N LEU A 39 10.05 -9.08 -8.01
CA LEU A 39 9.09 -9.08 -6.90
C LEU A 39 8.40 -10.44 -6.73
N ALA A 40 8.01 -11.08 -7.83
CA ALA A 40 7.42 -12.42 -7.80
C ALA A 40 8.40 -13.45 -7.21
N SER A 41 9.68 -13.36 -7.58
CA SER A 41 10.75 -14.20 -7.05
C SER A 41 10.98 -13.96 -5.56
N LEU A 42 10.94 -12.70 -5.11
CA LEU A 42 11.07 -12.35 -3.69
C LEU A 42 9.95 -12.98 -2.84
N HIS A 43 8.72 -13.01 -3.36
CA HIS A 43 7.57 -13.57 -2.65
C HIS A 43 7.52 -15.11 -2.67
N ARG A 44 7.79 -15.73 -3.81
CA ARG A 44 7.55 -17.18 -4.01
C ARG A 44 8.80 -18.04 -3.76
N THR A 45 9.97 -17.56 -4.20
CA THR A 45 11.21 -18.34 -4.26
C THR A 45 12.43 -17.46 -3.96
N PRO A 46 12.59 -16.93 -2.73
CA PRO A 46 13.62 -15.94 -2.42
C PRO A 46 15.05 -16.42 -2.67
N TYR A 47 15.31 -17.73 -2.58
CA TYR A 47 16.61 -18.33 -2.93
C TYR A 47 16.95 -18.20 -4.42
N THR A 48 15.95 -18.23 -5.32
CA THR A 48 16.16 -18.02 -6.76
C THR A 48 16.56 -16.59 -7.08
N LEU A 49 16.09 -15.61 -6.30
CA LEU A 49 16.51 -14.22 -6.43
C LEU A 49 17.99 -14.06 -6.11
N VAL A 50 18.49 -14.73 -5.06
CA VAL A 50 19.92 -14.74 -4.72
C VAL A 50 20.74 -15.37 -5.85
N GLY A 51 20.29 -16.51 -6.38
CA GLY A 51 20.93 -17.16 -7.52
C GLY A 51 20.96 -16.27 -8.77
N ALA A 52 19.87 -15.56 -9.05
CA ALA A 52 19.81 -14.58 -10.13
C ALA A 52 20.82 -13.45 -9.88
N CYS A 53 20.86 -12.86 -8.68
CA CYS A 53 21.86 -11.82 -8.35
C CYS A 53 23.30 -12.30 -8.54
N LEU A 54 23.64 -13.54 -8.17
CA LEU A 54 24.96 -14.13 -8.39
C LEU A 54 25.29 -14.31 -9.89
N SER A 55 24.29 -14.48 -10.74
CA SER A 55 24.51 -14.58 -12.20
C SER A 55 24.87 -13.25 -12.86
N LEU A 56 24.71 -12.12 -12.16
CA LEU A 56 25.14 -10.81 -12.65
C LEU A 56 26.63 -10.77 -12.97
N TYR A 57 27.46 -11.53 -12.23
CA TYR A 57 28.89 -11.72 -12.51
C TYR A 57 29.16 -12.37 -13.89
N LYS A 58 28.18 -13.07 -14.46
CA LYS A 58 28.25 -13.70 -15.79
C LYS A 58 27.70 -12.81 -16.91
N GLY A 59 27.10 -11.65 -16.57
CA GLY A 59 26.60 -10.67 -17.52
C GLY A 59 25.11 -10.35 -17.38
N LEU A 60 24.72 -9.18 -17.88
CA LEU A 60 23.35 -8.66 -17.79
C LEU A 60 22.29 -9.52 -18.53
N PRO A 61 22.56 -10.08 -19.73
CA PRO A 61 21.59 -10.95 -20.41
C PRO A 61 21.26 -12.20 -19.58
N ILE A 62 22.27 -12.87 -19.03
CA ILE A 62 22.11 -14.08 -18.21
C ILE A 62 21.32 -13.77 -16.94
N PHE A 63 21.61 -12.64 -16.29
CA PHE A 63 20.83 -12.15 -15.14
C PHE A 63 19.34 -12.00 -15.46
N LYS A 64 19.02 -11.36 -16.60
CA LYS A 64 17.63 -11.20 -17.03
C LYS A 64 16.96 -12.53 -17.33
N THR A 65 17.65 -13.42 -18.06
CA THR A 65 17.15 -14.76 -18.36
C THR A 65 16.84 -15.52 -17.08
N GLN A 66 17.78 -15.57 -16.13
CA GLN A 66 17.61 -16.32 -14.88
C GLN A 66 16.49 -15.76 -14.01
N LEU A 67 16.33 -14.44 -13.94
CA LEU A 67 15.27 -13.81 -13.15
C LEU A 67 13.88 -14.03 -13.76
N GLN A 68 13.76 -13.95 -15.08
CA GLN A 68 12.49 -14.09 -15.80
C GLN A 68 12.06 -15.56 -15.98
N THR A 69 13.00 -16.50 -16.01
CA THR A 69 12.70 -17.94 -16.00
C THR A 69 12.36 -18.45 -14.60
N SER A 70 13.00 -17.91 -13.56
CA SER A 70 12.74 -18.33 -12.17
C SER A 70 11.52 -17.64 -11.55
N GLY A 71 11.28 -16.38 -11.90
CA GLY A 71 10.11 -15.63 -11.48
C GLY A 71 8.92 -16.00 -12.33
N CYS A 72 8.22 -17.11 -12.00
CA CYS A 72 7.01 -17.55 -12.70
C CYS A 72 5.90 -16.48 -12.64
N LEU A 73 5.96 -15.49 -13.53
CA LEU A 73 5.01 -14.40 -13.63
C LEU A 73 3.66 -14.94 -14.06
N ASN A 74 2.60 -14.50 -13.38
CA ASN A 74 1.25 -14.77 -13.85
C ASN A 74 0.89 -13.74 -14.91
N VAL A 75 1.03 -14.11 -16.18
CA VAL A 75 0.75 -13.24 -17.33
C VAL A 75 -0.66 -12.64 -17.27
N ALA A 76 -1.66 -13.38 -16.77
CA ALA A 76 -3.03 -12.90 -16.64
C ALA A 76 -3.21 -11.75 -15.64
N LEU A 77 -2.26 -11.55 -14.73
CA LEU A 77 -2.28 -10.47 -13.74
C LEU A 77 -1.42 -9.28 -14.15
N LEU A 78 -0.80 -9.27 -15.31
CA LEU A 78 -0.01 -8.11 -15.73
C LEU A 78 -0.91 -6.90 -16.01
N PRO A 79 -0.47 -5.67 -15.68
CA PRO A 79 -1.27 -4.47 -15.88
C PRO A 79 -1.17 -4.02 -17.34
N TYR A 80 -1.96 -4.66 -18.21
CA TYR A 80 -1.96 -4.35 -19.64
C TYR A 80 -2.51 -2.94 -19.94
N ASN A 81 -2.03 -2.38 -21.05
CA ASN A 81 -2.55 -1.15 -21.63
C ASN A 81 -3.69 -1.47 -22.59
N GLU A 82 -4.92 -1.33 -22.09
CA GLU A 82 -6.15 -1.65 -22.84
C GLU A 82 -6.25 -0.89 -24.17
N ALA A 83 -5.80 0.37 -24.24
CA ALA A 83 -5.85 1.14 -25.47
C ALA A 83 -4.90 0.58 -26.56
N VAL A 84 -3.73 0.10 -26.15
CA VAL A 84 -2.78 -0.57 -27.06
C VAL A 84 -3.34 -1.92 -27.50
N LEU A 85 -3.93 -2.70 -26.58
CA LEU A 85 -4.56 -3.98 -26.91
C LEU A 85 -5.73 -3.82 -27.89
N GLU A 86 -6.57 -2.81 -27.69
CA GLU A 86 -7.69 -2.50 -28.59
C GLU A 86 -7.18 -2.13 -29.99
N LEU A 87 -6.14 -1.30 -30.08
CA LEU A 87 -5.50 -0.97 -31.36
C LEU A 87 -4.90 -2.20 -32.05
N VAL A 88 -4.21 -3.06 -31.31
CA VAL A 88 -3.60 -4.29 -31.86
C VAL A 88 -4.68 -5.22 -32.41
N ARG A 89 -5.79 -5.41 -31.67
CA ARG A 89 -6.92 -6.22 -32.12
C ARG A 89 -7.56 -5.63 -33.37
N GLN A 90 -7.82 -4.32 -33.38
CA GLN A 90 -8.39 -3.62 -34.53
C GLN A 90 -7.52 -3.75 -35.79
N VAL A 91 -6.20 -3.61 -35.65
CA VAL A 91 -5.23 -3.72 -36.74
C VAL A 91 -5.18 -5.15 -37.28
N ARG A 92 -5.26 -6.16 -36.40
CA ARG A 92 -5.33 -7.56 -36.81
C ARG A 92 -6.64 -7.90 -37.52
N ASP A 93 -7.77 -7.37 -37.05
CA ASP A 93 -9.09 -7.56 -37.69
C ASP A 93 -9.13 -6.94 -39.09
N GLN A 94 -8.30 -5.94 -39.36
CA GLN A 94 -8.06 -5.36 -40.69
C GLN A 94 -7.13 -6.22 -41.58
N GLY A 95 -6.68 -7.39 -41.10
CA GLY A 95 -5.80 -8.30 -41.84
C GLY A 95 -4.32 -7.93 -41.82
N ARG A 96 -3.92 -6.92 -41.03
CA ARG A 96 -2.52 -6.51 -40.90
C ARG A 96 -1.78 -7.42 -39.93
N ARG A 97 -0.50 -7.67 -40.22
CA ARG A 97 0.38 -8.44 -39.32
C ARG A 97 0.70 -7.67 -38.05
N THR A 98 0.65 -8.35 -36.92
CA THR A 98 0.94 -7.82 -35.59
C THR A 98 2.14 -8.53 -34.98
N VAL A 99 3.11 -7.76 -34.51
CA VAL A 99 4.40 -8.29 -34.04
C VAL A 99 4.69 -7.77 -32.64
N LEU A 100 4.93 -8.67 -31.69
CA LEU A 100 5.43 -8.33 -30.37
C LEU A 100 6.96 -8.37 -30.40
N ILE A 101 7.63 -7.26 -30.11
CA ILE A 101 9.10 -7.19 -30.05
C ILE A 101 9.56 -6.56 -28.74
N THR A 102 10.45 -7.22 -28.01
CA THR A 102 10.85 -6.72 -26.68
C THR A 102 12.31 -7.02 -26.31
N ALA A 103 12.85 -6.20 -25.40
CA ALA A 103 14.12 -6.45 -24.72
C ALA A 103 14.01 -7.46 -23.56
N THR A 104 12.79 -7.91 -23.23
CA THR A 104 12.47 -9.01 -22.30
C THR A 104 12.84 -10.37 -22.90
N HIS A 105 13.09 -11.38 -22.07
CA HIS A 105 13.39 -12.74 -22.53
C HIS A 105 12.24 -13.29 -23.39
N ARG A 106 12.60 -13.95 -24.50
CA ARG A 106 11.64 -14.45 -25.50
C ARG A 106 10.57 -15.37 -24.92
N ALA A 107 10.90 -16.23 -23.97
CA ALA A 107 9.93 -17.16 -23.38
C ALA A 107 8.72 -16.43 -22.75
N LEU A 108 8.98 -15.39 -21.95
CA LEU A 108 7.92 -14.59 -21.33
C LEU A 108 7.09 -13.83 -22.37
N ALA A 109 7.74 -13.28 -23.41
CA ALA A 109 7.04 -12.62 -24.50
C ALA A 109 6.10 -13.57 -25.26
N VAL A 110 6.54 -14.82 -25.49
CA VAL A 110 5.72 -15.87 -26.11
C VAL A 110 4.54 -16.24 -25.21
N ASP A 111 4.75 -16.41 -23.90
CA ASP A 111 3.67 -16.70 -22.96
C ASP A 111 2.60 -15.60 -22.94
N ILE A 112 3.03 -14.33 -22.97
CA ILE A 112 2.14 -13.17 -23.04
C ILE A 112 1.37 -13.15 -24.37
N ALA A 113 2.06 -13.38 -25.50
CA ALA A 113 1.42 -13.40 -26.81
C ALA A 113 0.39 -14.54 -26.94
N ASN A 114 0.71 -15.72 -26.42
CA ASN A 114 -0.20 -16.87 -26.39
C ASN A 114 -1.44 -16.58 -25.52
N TYR A 115 -1.24 -15.95 -24.36
CA TYR A 115 -2.35 -15.56 -23.48
C TYR A 115 -3.27 -14.52 -24.12
N LEU A 116 -2.71 -13.50 -24.78
CA LEU A 116 -3.50 -12.44 -25.41
C LEU A 116 -4.12 -12.86 -26.74
N GLY A 117 -3.49 -13.80 -27.44
CA GLY A 117 -3.97 -14.36 -28.70
C GLY A 117 -4.08 -13.36 -29.84
N CYS A 118 -3.37 -12.23 -29.78
CA CYS A 118 -3.49 -11.10 -30.71
C CYS A 118 -2.18 -10.70 -31.41
N PHE A 119 -1.17 -11.56 -31.43
CA PHE A 119 0.10 -11.35 -32.12
C PHE A 119 0.42 -12.51 -33.05
N ASP A 120 0.88 -12.21 -34.27
CA ASP A 120 1.23 -13.21 -35.28
C ASP A 120 2.70 -13.64 -35.17
N GLU A 121 3.59 -12.72 -34.81
CA GLU A 121 5.03 -12.97 -34.63
C GLU A 121 5.53 -12.40 -33.29
N VAL A 122 6.46 -13.10 -32.63
CA VAL A 122 7.00 -12.70 -31.33
C VAL A 122 8.52 -12.80 -31.32
N TYR A 123 9.16 -11.69 -30.96
CA TYR A 123 10.60 -11.55 -30.86
C TYR A 123 10.99 -10.99 -29.48
N GLY A 124 11.98 -11.62 -28.85
CA GLY A 124 12.48 -11.21 -27.55
C GLY A 124 13.98 -11.40 -27.44
N THR A 125 14.59 -10.81 -26.42
CA THR A 125 15.98 -11.05 -26.05
C THR A 125 16.22 -12.53 -25.77
N SER A 126 17.36 -13.04 -26.20
CA SER A 126 17.89 -14.37 -25.87
C SER A 126 19.24 -14.23 -25.16
N ASP A 127 19.84 -15.36 -24.78
CA ASP A 127 21.17 -15.35 -24.14
C ASP A 127 22.28 -14.77 -25.03
N VAL A 128 22.03 -14.67 -26.35
CA VAL A 128 23.01 -14.23 -27.36
C VAL A 128 22.69 -12.84 -27.92
N ILE A 129 21.41 -12.46 -28.01
CA ILE A 129 20.97 -11.22 -28.66
C ILE A 129 20.08 -10.41 -27.73
N ASN A 130 20.46 -9.17 -27.43
CA ASN A 130 19.68 -8.22 -26.63
C ASN A 130 18.91 -7.25 -27.52
N LEU A 131 17.61 -7.45 -27.70
CA LEU A 131 16.78 -6.63 -28.60
C LEU A 131 16.39 -5.28 -27.95
N LYS A 132 17.38 -4.42 -27.70
CA LYS A 132 17.21 -3.08 -27.14
C LYS A 132 17.86 -2.02 -28.03
N GLY A 133 17.21 -0.88 -28.19
CA GLY A 133 17.79 0.28 -28.87
C GLY A 133 18.13 0.01 -30.34
N GLN A 134 19.36 0.33 -30.72
CA GLN A 134 19.87 0.19 -32.09
C GLN A 134 19.74 -1.24 -32.63
N GLN A 135 20.04 -2.26 -31.81
CA GLN A 135 19.94 -3.66 -32.21
C GLN A 135 18.50 -4.07 -32.54
N LYS A 136 17.52 -3.49 -31.82
CA LYS A 136 16.09 -3.70 -32.10
C LYS A 136 15.71 -3.08 -33.45
N ALA A 137 16.22 -1.88 -33.75
CA ALA A 137 15.97 -1.20 -35.02
C ALA A 137 16.58 -1.97 -36.21
N GLU A 138 17.85 -2.38 -36.10
CA GLU A 138 18.54 -3.17 -37.14
C GLU A 138 17.82 -4.50 -37.42
N PHE A 139 17.33 -5.17 -36.38
CA PHE A 139 16.55 -6.39 -36.53
C PHE A 139 15.26 -6.17 -37.32
N LEU A 140 14.49 -5.12 -36.98
CA LEU A 140 13.23 -4.79 -37.66
C LEU A 140 13.47 -4.36 -39.12
N VAL A 141 14.50 -3.55 -39.38
CA VAL A 141 14.89 -3.16 -40.74
C VAL A 141 15.30 -4.37 -41.57
N LYS A 142 16.07 -5.31 -41.00
CA LYS A 142 16.44 -6.54 -41.68
C LYS A 142 15.23 -7.42 -42.03
N ARG A 143 14.19 -7.40 -41.18
CA ARG A 143 13.00 -8.27 -41.31
C ARG A 143 11.91 -7.71 -42.21
N PHE A 144 11.68 -6.40 -42.16
CA PHE A 144 10.56 -5.72 -42.82
C PHE A 144 11.00 -4.66 -43.84
N GLY A 145 12.30 -4.32 -43.89
CA GLY A 145 12.81 -3.20 -44.68
C GLY A 145 12.70 -1.87 -43.95
N GLU A 146 13.45 -0.87 -44.41
CA GLU A 146 13.36 0.49 -43.93
C GLU A 146 11.98 1.08 -44.27
N ARG A 147 11.30 1.69 -43.30
CA ARG A 147 9.91 2.16 -43.41
C ARG A 147 8.90 1.06 -43.80
N GLY A 148 9.21 -0.20 -43.55
CA GLY A 148 8.32 -1.34 -43.81
C GLY A 148 7.39 -1.73 -42.65
N PHE A 149 7.44 -1.01 -41.53
CA PHE A 149 6.66 -1.30 -40.32
C PHE A 149 6.23 -0.02 -39.59
N ASP A 150 5.12 -0.09 -38.86
CA ASP A 150 4.73 0.91 -37.87
C ASP A 150 5.16 0.43 -36.48
N TYR A 151 5.50 1.34 -35.57
CA TYR A 151 6.03 0.98 -34.25
C TYR A 151 5.39 1.73 -33.09
N ILE A 152 5.02 1.00 -32.04
CA ILE A 152 4.56 1.54 -30.76
C ILE A 152 5.65 1.32 -29.70
N GLY A 153 6.10 2.39 -29.05
CA GLY A 153 7.08 2.35 -27.96
C GLY A 153 6.78 3.37 -26.86
N ASN A 154 7.69 3.53 -25.91
CA ASN A 154 7.49 4.40 -24.75
C ASN A 154 8.72 5.21 -24.32
N SER A 155 9.92 4.87 -24.78
CA SER A 155 11.17 5.33 -24.18
C SER A 155 12.13 5.96 -25.19
N SER A 156 13.11 6.72 -24.71
CA SER A 156 14.19 7.25 -25.56
C SER A 156 15.04 6.14 -26.21
N ASN A 157 15.04 4.93 -25.65
CA ASN A 157 15.71 3.79 -26.28
C ASN A 157 15.02 3.38 -27.59
N ASP A 158 13.78 3.78 -27.81
CA ASP A 158 13.02 3.45 -29.02
C ASP A 158 13.24 4.46 -30.16
N VAL A 159 13.97 5.55 -29.92
CA VAL A 159 14.27 6.57 -30.94
C VAL A 159 14.88 5.98 -32.22
N PRO A 160 15.87 5.08 -32.17
CA PRO A 160 16.38 4.44 -33.39
C PRO A 160 15.31 3.65 -34.16
N VAL A 161 14.37 3.02 -33.45
CA VAL A 161 13.30 2.24 -34.05
C VAL A 161 12.25 3.15 -34.69
N TRP A 162 11.86 4.22 -34.01
CA TRP A 162 10.95 5.23 -34.56
C TRP A 162 11.51 5.90 -35.80
N ASN A 163 12.83 6.17 -35.85
CA ASN A 163 13.48 6.75 -37.03
C ASN A 163 13.40 5.82 -38.26
N ALA A 164 13.46 4.50 -38.04
CA ALA A 164 13.39 3.49 -39.11
C ALA A 164 11.95 3.09 -39.49
N ALA A 165 10.98 3.37 -38.62
CA ALA A 165 9.57 3.06 -38.82
C ALA A 165 8.91 4.01 -39.84
N ARG A 166 7.83 3.54 -40.48
CA ARG A 166 6.99 4.36 -41.35
C ARG A 166 6.16 5.36 -40.54
N ARG A 167 5.50 4.87 -39.48
CA ARG A 167 4.77 5.66 -38.48
C ARG A 167 5.19 5.24 -37.08
N GLY A 168 5.49 6.21 -36.24
CA GLY A 168 5.84 6.00 -34.84
C GLY A 168 4.73 6.46 -33.92
N PHE A 169 4.41 5.61 -32.94
CA PHE A 169 3.42 5.87 -31.91
C PHE A 169 4.07 5.79 -30.53
N THR A 170 3.62 6.65 -29.60
CA THR A 170 4.05 6.60 -28.20
C THR A 170 2.86 6.51 -27.25
N VAL A 171 3.06 5.82 -26.13
CA VAL A 171 2.10 5.80 -25.01
C VAL A 171 2.45 6.78 -23.89
N THR A 172 3.51 7.58 -24.05
CA THR A 172 3.99 8.53 -23.05
C THR A 172 3.85 9.98 -23.50
N ASN A 173 3.58 10.89 -22.55
CA ASN A 173 3.48 12.33 -22.82
C ASN A 173 4.86 12.99 -23.06
N CYS A 174 5.96 12.32 -22.72
CA CYS A 174 7.30 12.78 -23.02
C CYS A 174 7.74 12.21 -24.37
N THR A 175 7.32 12.85 -25.46
CA THR A 175 7.73 12.48 -26.82
C THR A 175 9.19 12.88 -27.05
N PRO A 176 10.12 11.93 -27.27
CA PRO A 176 11.46 12.28 -27.68
C PRO A 176 11.46 12.83 -29.11
N THR A 177 12.34 13.78 -29.37
CA THR A 177 12.54 14.35 -30.71
C THR A 177 13.27 13.34 -31.59
N LEU A 178 12.70 13.03 -32.75
CA LEU A 178 13.30 12.16 -33.75
C LEU A 178 14.39 12.91 -34.56
N THR A 179 15.23 12.18 -35.28
CA THR A 179 16.36 12.79 -36.04
C THR A 179 15.91 13.74 -37.15
N ASN A 180 14.68 13.56 -37.63
CA ASN A 180 14.02 14.43 -38.62
C ASN A 180 13.28 15.63 -38.00
N GLY A 181 13.40 15.85 -36.68
CA GLY A 181 12.72 16.93 -35.95
C GLY A 181 11.24 16.67 -35.64
N SER A 182 10.68 15.54 -36.07
CA SER A 182 9.30 15.13 -35.75
C SER A 182 9.21 14.39 -34.42
N ALA A 183 7.99 14.15 -33.93
CA ALA A 183 7.73 13.38 -32.72
C ALA A 183 6.76 12.23 -33.04
N PRO A 184 6.89 11.06 -32.37
CA PRO A 184 5.92 9.98 -32.51
C PRO A 184 4.53 10.45 -32.04
N ALA A 185 3.48 9.99 -32.71
CA ALA A 185 2.11 10.36 -32.41
C ALA A 185 1.67 9.76 -31.05
N PRO A 186 1.09 10.54 -30.12
CA PRO A 186 0.59 10.01 -28.87
C PRO A 186 -0.68 9.17 -29.10
N LEU A 187 -0.68 7.92 -28.63
CA LEU A 187 -1.87 7.05 -28.68
C LEU A 187 -2.84 7.30 -27.54
N CYS A 188 -2.34 7.77 -26.39
CA CYS A 188 -3.14 8.08 -25.20
C CYS A 188 -2.42 9.13 -24.35
N GLU A 189 -3.18 10.04 -23.75
CA GLU A 189 -2.69 10.95 -22.71
C GLU A 189 -2.49 10.22 -21.37
N CYS A 190 -1.53 9.29 -21.32
CA CYS A 190 -1.14 8.66 -20.07
C CYS A 190 -0.14 9.57 -19.33
N SER A 191 -0.67 10.49 -18.52
CA SER A 191 0.16 11.35 -17.67
C SER A 191 0.79 10.53 -16.53
N TYR A 192 2.06 10.16 -16.70
CA TYR A 192 2.84 9.39 -15.72
C TYR A 192 3.51 10.26 -14.64
N ARG A 193 3.18 11.56 -14.56
CA ARG A 193 3.72 12.41 -13.51
C ARG A 193 2.92 12.16 -12.22
N PRO A 194 3.56 11.62 -11.17
CA PRO A 194 2.85 11.36 -9.94
C PRO A 194 2.44 12.70 -9.33
N THR A 195 1.15 13.02 -9.36
CA THR A 195 0.61 14.17 -8.64
C THR A 195 0.88 13.99 -7.14
N LEU A 196 1.06 15.08 -6.39
CA LEU A 196 1.18 15.02 -4.92
C LEU A 196 0.04 14.22 -4.27
N LYS A 197 -1.18 14.34 -4.81
CA LYS A 197 -2.34 13.54 -4.40
C LYS A 197 -2.13 12.03 -4.58
N LEU A 198 -1.48 11.61 -5.67
CA LEU A 198 -1.17 10.21 -5.94
C LEU A 198 -0.08 9.70 -4.99
N LEU A 199 0.97 10.48 -4.75
CA LEU A 199 2.01 10.16 -3.76
C LEU A 199 1.42 10.03 -2.35
N ALA A 200 0.56 10.96 -1.93
CA ALA A 200 -0.13 10.89 -0.64
C ALA A 200 -1.06 9.69 -0.52
N LYS A 201 -1.73 9.30 -1.61
CA LYS A 201 -2.56 8.09 -1.68
C LYS A 201 -1.70 6.83 -1.51
N THR A 202 -0.55 6.78 -2.18
CA THR A 202 0.42 5.66 -2.08
C THR A 202 1.05 5.57 -0.71
N ALA A 203 1.41 6.69 -0.09
CA ALA A 203 1.87 6.76 1.29
C ALA A 203 0.76 6.45 2.32
N ARG A 204 -0.51 6.37 1.91
CA ARG A 204 -1.67 6.12 2.78
C ARG A 204 -1.80 7.13 3.93
N VAL A 205 -1.65 8.43 3.64
CA VAL A 205 -1.73 9.52 4.65
C VAL A 205 -2.99 9.45 5.53
N HIS A 206 -4.11 8.95 5.00
CA HIS A 206 -5.34 8.73 5.79
C HIS A 206 -5.18 7.76 6.98
N GLN A 207 -4.15 6.90 6.99
CA GLN A 207 -3.84 5.99 8.11
C GLN A 207 -3.01 6.66 9.21
N TRP A 208 -2.48 7.86 8.98
CA TRP A 208 -1.64 8.57 9.96
C TRP A 208 -2.41 8.97 11.22
N SER A 209 -3.75 9.03 11.16
CA SER A 209 -4.61 9.24 12.33
C SER A 209 -4.36 8.22 13.45
N LYS A 210 -3.92 6.99 13.12
CA LYS A 210 -3.54 5.98 14.12
C LYS A 210 -2.33 6.37 14.95
N ASN A 211 -1.48 7.24 14.42
CA ASN A 211 -0.27 7.68 15.09
C ASN A 211 -0.55 8.79 16.11
N ILE A 212 -1.78 9.30 16.19
CA ILE A 212 -2.24 10.15 17.30
C ILE A 212 -2.05 9.44 18.65
N LEU A 213 -2.06 8.10 18.68
CA LEU A 213 -1.77 7.31 19.89
C LEU A 213 -0.38 7.59 20.50
N ILE A 214 0.59 8.10 19.72
CA ILE A 214 1.90 8.52 20.23
C ILE A 214 1.75 9.72 21.18
N ALA A 215 0.71 10.54 21.02
CA ALA A 215 0.47 11.69 21.88
C ALA A 215 -0.17 11.32 23.24
N VAL A 216 -0.63 10.08 23.43
CA VAL A 216 -1.30 9.65 24.67
C VAL A 216 -0.49 9.99 25.94
N PRO A 217 0.81 9.69 26.05
CA PRO A 217 1.58 10.00 27.27
C PRO A 217 1.69 11.51 27.55
N LEU A 218 1.79 12.32 26.50
CA LEU A 218 1.80 13.78 26.62
C LEU A 218 0.43 14.29 27.10
N LEU A 219 -0.65 13.74 26.54
CA LEU A 219 -2.03 14.09 26.90
C LEU A 219 -2.34 13.74 28.36
N THR A 220 -1.92 12.56 28.82
CA THR A 220 -2.25 12.08 30.16
C THR A 220 -1.39 12.68 31.27
N SER A 221 -0.24 13.28 30.94
CA SER A 221 0.65 13.91 31.92
C SER A 221 0.39 15.40 32.13
N HIS A 222 -0.55 16.00 31.39
CA HIS A 222 -0.88 17.43 31.42
C HIS A 222 0.29 18.39 31.14
N ARG A 223 1.39 17.91 30.53
CA ARG A 223 2.59 18.71 30.26
C ARG A 223 2.52 19.47 28.92
N PHE A 224 1.37 20.09 28.64
CA PHE A 224 1.11 20.81 27.39
C PHE A 224 1.85 22.14 27.24
N THR A 225 2.44 22.66 28.32
CA THR A 225 3.17 23.94 28.29
C THR A 225 4.63 23.77 27.87
N ASN A 226 5.16 22.54 27.87
CA ASN A 226 6.54 22.29 27.52
C ASN A 226 6.69 22.11 25.99
N LEU A 227 7.14 23.17 25.33
CA LEU A 227 7.36 23.20 23.88
C LEU A 227 8.31 22.09 23.40
N ALA A 228 9.35 21.76 24.17
CA ALA A 228 10.28 20.70 23.81
C ALA A 228 9.59 19.34 23.78
N LEU A 229 8.71 19.03 24.74
CA LEU A 229 7.96 17.77 24.76
C LEU A 229 6.95 17.67 23.60
N ILE A 230 6.31 18.79 23.27
CA ILE A 230 5.42 18.87 22.09
C ILE A 230 6.21 18.59 20.82
N LEU A 231 7.38 19.21 20.65
CA LEU A 231 8.21 19.02 19.48
C LEU A 231 8.70 17.57 19.36
N HIS A 232 9.18 16.96 20.45
CA HIS A 232 9.58 15.55 20.45
C HIS A 232 8.41 14.61 20.12
N CYS A 233 7.21 14.89 20.65
CA CYS A 233 6.00 14.14 20.32
C CYS A 233 5.64 14.28 18.83
N ALA A 234 5.65 15.51 18.29
CA ALA A 234 5.38 15.78 16.89
C ALA A 234 6.40 15.10 15.97
N MET A 235 7.69 15.14 16.31
CA MET A 235 8.75 14.42 15.60
C MET A 235 8.51 12.91 15.62
N ALA A 236 8.13 12.32 16.75
CA ALA A 236 7.81 10.90 16.84
C ALA A 236 6.57 10.50 16.03
N VAL A 237 5.52 11.33 16.03
CA VAL A 237 4.33 11.15 15.17
C VAL A 237 4.73 11.16 13.69
N CYS A 238 5.55 12.12 13.28
CA CYS A 238 6.04 12.22 11.90
C CYS A 238 6.95 11.03 11.55
N ALA A 239 7.87 10.65 12.45
CA ALA A 239 8.77 9.53 12.29
C ALA A 239 8.02 8.22 12.04
N LEU A 240 7.06 7.89 12.91
CA LEU A 240 6.26 6.69 12.75
C LEU A 240 5.35 6.77 11.53
N SER A 241 4.85 7.94 11.16
CA SER A 241 4.03 8.12 9.96
C SER A 241 4.81 7.81 8.68
N CYS A 242 6.03 8.34 8.56
CA CYS A 242 6.92 8.03 7.44
C CYS A 242 7.30 6.55 7.40
N ILE A 243 7.71 5.98 8.55
CA ILE A 243 8.07 4.56 8.65
C ILE A 243 6.89 3.64 8.32
N ALA A 244 5.70 3.91 8.88
CA ALA A 244 4.50 3.13 8.59
C ALA A 244 4.11 3.21 7.11
N SER A 245 4.21 4.40 6.49
CA SER A 245 4.00 4.56 5.04
C SER A 245 5.00 3.75 4.21
N ALA A 246 6.29 3.77 4.57
CA ALA A 246 7.30 2.94 3.90
C ALA A 246 6.98 1.43 4.03
N THR A 247 6.60 0.96 5.23
CA THR A 247 6.18 -0.43 5.44
C THR A 247 4.92 -0.78 4.64
N TYR A 248 3.94 0.13 4.53
CA TYR A 248 2.75 -0.12 3.71
C TYR A 248 3.07 -0.20 2.22
N ILE A 249 3.97 0.65 1.71
CA ILE A 249 4.40 0.58 0.31
C ILE A 249 5.15 -0.72 0.04
N PHE A 250 6.05 -1.13 0.93
CA PHE A 250 6.74 -2.41 0.83
C PHE A 250 5.75 -3.58 0.81
N ASN A 251 4.75 -3.57 1.69
CA ASN A 251 3.71 -4.59 1.71
C ASN A 251 2.88 -4.61 0.42
N ASP A 252 2.54 -3.44 -0.15
CA ASP A 252 1.79 -3.35 -1.41
C ASP A 252 2.60 -3.87 -2.61
N LEU A 253 3.94 -3.73 -2.58
CA LEU A 253 4.84 -4.33 -3.56
C LEU A 253 4.92 -5.86 -3.39
N PHE A 254 4.94 -6.33 -2.13
CA PHE A 254 5.03 -7.76 -1.83
C PHE A 254 3.73 -8.52 -2.15
N ASP A 255 2.57 -7.91 -1.92
CA ASP A 255 1.23 -8.49 -2.16
C ASP A 255 0.64 -8.07 -3.53
N ILE A 256 1.46 -7.65 -4.52
CA ILE A 256 0.97 -7.05 -5.78
C ILE A 256 -0.01 -7.95 -6.55
N ASP A 257 0.29 -9.24 -6.72
CA ASP A 257 -0.57 -10.21 -7.40
C ASP A 257 -1.92 -10.37 -6.67
N ALA A 258 -1.86 -10.51 -5.34
CA ALA A 258 -3.05 -10.68 -4.51
C ALA A 258 -3.94 -9.43 -4.54
N ASP A 259 -3.34 -8.24 -4.58
CA ASP A 259 -4.06 -6.98 -4.68
C ASP A 259 -4.72 -6.80 -6.05
N ARG A 260 -4.11 -7.28 -7.14
CA ARG A 260 -4.70 -7.25 -8.50
C ARG A 260 -5.95 -8.13 -8.63
N LEU A 261 -5.99 -9.26 -7.92
CA LEU A 261 -7.15 -10.16 -7.86
C LEU A 261 -8.31 -9.63 -6.99
N HIS A 262 -8.06 -8.59 -6.19
CA HIS A 262 -9.03 -8.09 -5.21
C HIS A 262 -9.90 -6.98 -5.79
N ASN A 263 -11.22 -7.06 -5.58
CA ASN A 263 -12.24 -6.17 -6.15
C ASN A 263 -11.96 -4.66 -5.93
N SER A 264 -11.64 -4.24 -4.70
CA SER A 264 -11.29 -2.84 -4.41
C SER A 264 -9.79 -2.51 -4.47
N LYS A 265 -8.90 -3.45 -4.11
CA LYS A 265 -7.45 -3.18 -4.02
C LYS A 265 -6.75 -3.14 -5.38
N ARG A 266 -7.34 -3.72 -6.44
CA ARG A 266 -6.83 -3.63 -7.81
C ARG A 266 -6.64 -2.19 -8.32
N PHE A 267 -7.41 -1.25 -7.78
CA PHE A 267 -7.36 0.17 -8.13
C PHE A 267 -6.35 0.98 -7.28
N ARG A 268 -5.56 0.31 -6.43
CA ARG A 268 -4.47 0.96 -5.71
C ARG A 268 -3.37 1.38 -6.67
N PRO A 269 -2.58 2.43 -6.35
CA PRO A 269 -1.66 3.01 -7.31
C PRO A 269 -0.59 2.04 -7.88
N ILE A 270 -0.09 1.11 -7.04
CA ILE A 270 0.94 0.14 -7.41
C ILE A 270 0.35 -1.04 -8.24
N PRO A 271 -0.69 -1.78 -7.78
CA PRO A 271 -1.32 -2.85 -8.56
C PRO A 271 -1.82 -2.42 -9.95
N SER A 272 -2.37 -1.20 -10.04
CA SER A 272 -2.88 -0.61 -11.29
C SER A 272 -1.79 0.01 -12.19
N ALA A 273 -0.53 -0.04 -11.76
CA ALA A 273 0.61 0.56 -12.46
C ALA A 273 0.51 2.08 -12.71
N THR A 274 -0.26 2.81 -11.89
CA THR A 274 -0.26 4.30 -11.97
C THR A 274 0.98 4.93 -11.34
N ILE A 275 1.62 4.22 -10.39
CA ILE A 275 2.97 4.52 -9.92
C ILE A 275 3.87 3.34 -10.30
N SER A 276 5.04 3.63 -10.86
CA SER A 276 5.99 2.57 -11.19
C SER A 276 6.60 1.93 -9.94
N ILE A 277 7.01 0.67 -10.05
CA ILE A 277 7.68 -0.07 -8.97
C ILE A 277 8.91 0.71 -8.45
N VAL A 278 9.69 1.32 -9.35
CA VAL A 278 10.85 2.15 -9.00
C VAL A 278 10.46 3.38 -8.19
N GLN A 279 9.44 4.11 -8.61
CA GLN A 279 8.94 5.28 -7.88
C GLN A 279 8.41 4.90 -6.48
N ALA A 280 7.71 3.77 -6.38
CA ALA A 280 7.23 3.25 -5.11
C ALA A 280 8.39 2.88 -4.16
N MET A 281 9.42 2.17 -4.67
CA MET A 281 10.62 1.84 -3.89
C MET A 281 11.39 3.09 -3.45
N ALA A 282 11.57 4.07 -4.34
CA ALA A 282 12.25 5.32 -4.02
C ALA A 282 11.49 6.12 -2.95
N LEU A 283 10.15 6.19 -3.05
CA LEU A 283 9.30 6.82 -2.04
C LEU A 283 9.40 6.09 -0.69
N ALA A 284 9.35 4.76 -0.69
CA ALA A 284 9.48 3.97 0.53
C ALA A 284 10.85 4.17 1.19
N ALA A 285 11.94 4.15 0.41
CA ALA A 285 13.29 4.38 0.91
C ALA A 285 13.45 5.80 1.48
N GLY A 286 12.97 6.82 0.76
CA GLY A 286 13.01 8.21 1.23
C GLY A 286 12.23 8.40 2.54
N LEU A 287 11.02 7.86 2.63
CA LEU A 287 10.22 7.91 3.86
C LEU A 287 10.88 7.15 5.01
N ALA A 288 11.50 6.00 4.75
CA ALA A 288 12.22 5.25 5.76
C ALA A 288 13.41 6.05 6.33
N VAL A 289 14.19 6.69 5.46
CA VAL A 289 15.33 7.54 5.87
C VAL A 289 14.83 8.73 6.69
N VAL A 290 13.83 9.47 6.20
CA VAL A 290 13.28 10.62 6.93
C VAL A 290 12.74 10.18 8.30
N GLY A 291 12.01 9.07 8.36
CA GLY A 291 11.48 8.56 9.61
C GLY A 291 12.56 8.12 10.60
N ALA A 292 13.63 7.48 10.12
CA ALA A 292 14.77 7.08 10.94
C ALA A 292 15.54 8.29 11.49
N VAL A 293 15.74 9.33 10.67
CA VAL A 293 16.37 10.58 11.10
C VAL A 293 15.52 11.29 12.15
N LEU A 294 14.21 11.43 11.93
CA LEU A 294 13.33 12.06 12.92
C LEU A 294 13.30 11.29 14.25
N ALA A 295 13.34 9.95 14.21
CA ALA A 295 13.41 9.12 15.42
C ALA A 295 14.75 9.23 16.15
N SER A 296 15.87 9.40 15.43
CA SER A 296 17.19 9.55 16.07
C SER A 296 17.35 10.91 16.75
N LEU A 297 16.63 11.93 16.28
CA LEU A 297 16.56 13.25 16.90
C LEU A 297 15.72 13.28 18.20
N THR A 298 14.88 12.27 18.46
CA THR A 298 14.11 12.20 19.72
C THR A 298 14.88 11.48 20.81
N SER A 299 15.10 10.17 20.67
CA SER A 299 15.82 9.37 21.66
C SER A 299 16.26 8.01 21.10
N ARG A 300 17.33 7.44 21.67
CA ARG A 300 17.80 6.08 21.31
C ARG A 300 16.72 5.02 21.55
N ALA A 301 15.92 5.17 22.60
CA ALA A 301 14.79 4.30 22.89
C ALA A 301 13.70 4.38 21.82
N SER A 302 13.44 5.57 21.27
CA SER A 302 12.50 5.75 20.14
C SER A 302 12.96 4.96 18.93
N VAL A 303 14.24 5.08 18.53
CA VAL A 303 14.80 4.32 17.39
C VAL A 303 14.61 2.82 17.57
N LEU A 304 14.93 2.28 18.75
CA LEU A 304 14.77 0.86 19.03
C LEU A 304 13.29 0.42 18.93
N LEU A 305 12.36 1.18 19.52
CA LEU A 305 10.93 0.86 19.46
C LEU A 305 10.35 1.00 18.05
N LEU A 306 10.81 1.97 17.25
CA LEU A 306 10.43 2.06 15.83
C LEU A 306 10.97 0.86 15.04
N ALA A 307 12.21 0.42 15.29
CA ALA A 307 12.75 -0.79 14.67
C ALA A 307 11.94 -2.03 15.06
N THR A 308 11.59 -2.19 16.35
CA THR A 308 10.69 -3.24 16.83
C THR A 308 9.32 -3.16 16.14
N TYR A 309 8.75 -1.97 16.00
CA TYR A 309 7.49 -1.77 15.30
C TYR A 309 7.56 -2.24 13.84
N VAL A 310 8.63 -1.90 13.11
CA VAL A 310 8.85 -2.36 11.72
C VAL A 310 8.96 -3.88 11.66
N ILE A 311 9.78 -4.49 12.52
CA ILE A 311 9.97 -5.94 12.57
C ILE A 311 8.63 -6.65 12.87
N CYS A 312 7.87 -6.17 13.86
CA CYS A 312 6.56 -6.72 14.18
C CYS A 312 5.57 -6.55 13.03
N SER A 313 5.55 -5.39 12.36
CA SER A 313 4.64 -5.11 11.24
C SER A 313 4.96 -5.97 9.99
N LEU A 314 6.24 -6.18 9.70
CA LEU A 314 6.68 -7.05 8.60
C LEU A 314 6.42 -8.53 8.94
N SER A 315 6.80 -8.98 10.14
CA SER A 315 6.53 -10.35 10.62
C SER A 315 5.03 -10.67 10.63
N TYR A 316 4.21 -9.68 11.00
CA TYR A 316 2.76 -9.77 10.89
C TYR A 316 2.34 -10.05 9.44
N THR A 317 2.85 -9.27 8.50
CA THR A 317 2.45 -9.37 7.09
C THR A 317 2.89 -10.68 6.44
N VAL A 318 4.08 -11.17 6.77
CA VAL A 318 4.66 -12.37 6.15
C VAL A 318 4.08 -13.65 6.78
N TYR A 319 4.02 -13.71 8.11
CA TYR A 319 3.77 -14.97 8.82
C TYR A 319 2.53 -14.93 9.71
N PHE A 320 2.46 -13.99 10.65
CA PHE A 320 1.45 -14.04 11.72
C PHE A 320 0.03 -13.70 11.26
N LYS A 321 -0.15 -12.99 10.13
CA LYS A 321 -1.49 -12.70 9.57
C LYS A 321 -2.31 -13.96 9.28
N ARG A 322 -1.67 -15.14 9.21
CA ARG A 322 -2.31 -16.42 8.89
C ARG A 322 -2.61 -17.31 10.10
N LYS A 323 -2.27 -16.87 11.30
CA LYS A 323 -2.41 -17.65 12.54
C LYS A 323 -3.60 -17.14 13.34
N LEU A 324 -4.46 -18.07 13.78
CA LEU A 324 -5.64 -17.81 14.59
C LEU A 324 -5.27 -17.03 15.86
N LEU A 325 -5.99 -15.93 16.15
CA LEU A 325 -5.82 -14.98 17.26
C LEU A 325 -4.48 -14.25 17.36
N VAL A 326 -3.39 -14.83 16.87
CA VAL A 326 -2.05 -14.20 16.87
C VAL A 326 -2.08 -12.92 16.02
N ASP A 327 -2.84 -12.91 14.94
CA ASP A 327 -3.04 -11.73 14.12
C ASP A 327 -3.67 -10.56 14.94
N VAL A 328 -4.68 -10.84 15.75
CA VAL A 328 -5.37 -9.87 16.60
C VAL A 328 -4.45 -9.39 17.73
N LEU A 329 -3.73 -10.30 18.38
CA LEU A 329 -2.75 -9.98 19.42
C LEU A 329 -1.63 -9.08 18.87
N MET A 330 -1.12 -9.38 17.68
CA MET A 330 -0.13 -8.55 17.00
C MET A 330 -0.68 -7.15 16.67
N LEU A 331 -1.94 -7.04 16.23
CA LEU A 331 -2.57 -5.72 16.01
C LEU A 331 -2.64 -4.90 17.31
N ALA A 332 -3.10 -5.52 18.40
CA ALA A 332 -3.18 -4.87 19.71
C ALA A 332 -1.78 -4.45 20.21
N GLY A 333 -0.79 -5.31 20.04
CA GLY A 333 0.62 -5.01 20.36
C GLY A 333 1.17 -3.85 19.52
N LEU A 334 0.90 -3.80 18.22
CA LEU A 334 1.31 -2.70 17.35
C LEU A 334 0.64 -1.37 17.74
N TYR A 335 -0.61 -1.37 18.21
CA TYR A 335 -1.23 -0.16 18.76
C TYR A 335 -0.59 0.26 20.08
N THR A 336 -0.30 -0.69 20.95
CA THR A 336 0.37 -0.45 22.23
C THR A 336 1.80 0.09 22.04
N LEU A 337 2.55 -0.43 21.07
CA LEU A 337 3.88 0.06 20.69
C LEU A 337 3.87 1.54 20.32
N ARG A 338 2.78 2.08 19.75
CA ARG A 338 2.68 3.52 19.45
C ARG A 338 2.73 4.36 20.72
N ILE A 339 2.03 3.93 21.76
CA ILE A 339 2.04 4.62 23.05
C ILE A 339 3.45 4.56 23.64
N LEU A 340 4.11 3.40 23.58
CA LEU A 340 5.48 3.24 24.08
C LEU A 340 6.50 4.11 23.31
N ILE A 341 6.35 4.25 21.99
CA ILE A 341 7.15 5.18 21.19
C ILE A 341 6.94 6.62 21.67
N GLY A 342 5.70 7.00 22.00
CA GLY A 342 5.39 8.29 22.61
C GLY A 342 6.08 8.50 23.95
N CYS A 343 6.07 7.48 24.83
CA CYS A 343 6.78 7.52 26.11
C CYS A 343 8.28 7.72 25.90
N ALA A 344 8.87 6.95 24.97
CA ALA A 344 10.29 7.03 24.68
C ALA A 344 10.71 8.37 24.06
N ALA A 345 9.86 8.99 23.25
CA ALA A 345 10.14 10.28 22.64
C ALA A 345 10.00 11.45 23.62
N THR A 346 9.03 11.37 24.54
CA THR A 346 8.74 12.45 25.50
C THR A 346 9.41 12.25 26.86
N HIS A 347 10.05 11.10 27.09
CA HIS A 347 10.58 10.69 28.40
C HIS A 347 9.55 10.69 29.53
N ILE A 348 8.25 10.62 29.19
CA ILE A 348 7.16 10.51 30.14
C ILE A 348 6.90 9.03 30.38
N ALA A 349 7.06 8.58 31.62
CA ALA A 349 6.66 7.24 32.02
C ALA A 349 5.13 7.13 32.04
N ILE A 350 4.60 6.02 31.52
CA ILE A 350 3.18 5.71 31.56
C ILE A 350 2.89 4.76 32.73
N SER A 351 1.71 4.92 33.35
CA SER A 351 1.30 4.00 34.41
C SER A 351 1.06 2.60 33.84
N PHE A 352 1.41 1.57 34.62
CA PHE A 352 1.14 0.18 34.26
C PHE A 352 -0.35 -0.04 33.96
N TRP A 353 -1.24 0.54 34.77
CA TRP A 353 -2.69 0.44 34.62
C TRP A 353 -3.20 1.06 33.31
N LEU A 354 -2.67 2.21 32.90
CA LEU A 354 -3.06 2.85 31.65
C LEU A 354 -2.56 2.06 30.42
N LEU A 355 -1.38 1.43 30.53
CA LEU A 355 -0.87 0.53 29.50
C LEU A 355 -1.73 -0.74 29.40
N ALA A 356 -2.06 -1.36 30.54
CA ALA A 356 -2.93 -2.53 30.60
C ALA A 356 -4.31 -2.22 30.00
N PHE A 357 -4.92 -1.10 30.41
CA PHE A 357 -6.15 -0.58 29.83
C PHE A 357 -6.08 -0.52 28.30
N SER A 358 -5.01 0.12 27.78
CA SER A 358 -4.82 0.31 26.34
C SER A 358 -4.74 -1.03 25.58
N VAL A 359 -4.04 -2.03 26.14
CA VAL A 359 -3.95 -3.37 25.53
C VAL A 359 -5.34 -4.00 25.35
N PHE A 360 -6.19 -3.97 26.38
CA PHE A 360 -7.54 -4.55 26.29
C PHE A 360 -8.48 -3.75 25.37
N VAL A 361 -8.35 -2.42 25.33
CA VAL A 361 -9.07 -1.59 24.35
C VAL A 361 -8.67 -1.97 22.93
N PHE A 362 -7.36 -2.02 22.64
CA PHE A 362 -6.86 -2.32 21.30
C PHE A 362 -7.12 -3.77 20.89
N PHE A 363 -7.12 -4.72 21.82
CA PHE A 363 -7.51 -6.10 21.56
C PHE A 363 -8.99 -6.20 21.17
N SER A 364 -9.88 -5.52 21.88
CA SER A 364 -11.31 -5.45 21.52
C SER A 364 -11.52 -4.81 20.15
N LEU A 365 -10.85 -3.68 19.86
CA LEU A 365 -10.91 -3.02 18.55
C LEU A 365 -10.31 -3.88 17.41
N ALA A 366 -9.25 -4.65 17.68
CA ALA A 366 -8.69 -5.59 16.70
C ALA A 366 -9.67 -6.74 16.39
N LEU A 367 -10.43 -7.21 17.38
CA LEU A 367 -11.48 -8.22 17.17
C LEU A 367 -12.67 -7.66 16.39
N ILE A 368 -13.10 -6.43 16.67
CA ILE A 368 -14.10 -5.71 15.85
C ILE A 368 -13.66 -5.74 14.38
N LYS A 369 -12.40 -5.37 14.10
CA LYS A 369 -11.85 -5.41 12.73
C LYS A 369 -11.93 -6.82 12.14
N ARG A 370 -11.50 -7.85 12.86
CA ARG A 370 -11.53 -9.25 12.39
C ARG A 370 -12.96 -9.72 12.08
N VAL A 371 -13.92 -9.44 12.95
CA VAL A 371 -15.33 -9.80 12.75
C VAL A 371 -15.93 -9.07 11.54
N THR A 372 -15.58 -7.79 11.33
CA THR A 372 -16.03 -7.06 10.13
C THR A 372 -15.40 -7.57 8.85
N GLU A 373 -14.13 -8.02 8.88
CA GLU A 373 -13.47 -8.65 7.71
C GLU A 373 -14.13 -10.00 7.38
N LEU A 374 -14.39 -10.84 8.38
CA LEU A 374 -15.06 -12.14 8.21
C LEU A 374 -16.49 -12.03 7.66
N ALA A 375 -17.19 -10.94 7.98
CA ALA A 375 -18.54 -10.70 7.46
C ALA A 375 -18.58 -10.27 5.98
N LYS A 376 -17.44 -9.87 5.40
CA LYS A 376 -17.34 -9.38 4.01
C LYS A 376 -16.81 -10.40 3.02
N ASP A 377 -16.11 -11.44 3.50
CA ASP A 377 -15.62 -12.49 2.63
C ASP A 377 -16.77 -13.43 2.23
N ASP A 378 -16.99 -13.53 0.93
CA ASP A 378 -17.97 -14.43 0.34
C ASP A 378 -17.59 -15.89 0.62
N MET A 379 -18.59 -16.75 0.86
CA MET A 379 -18.38 -18.15 1.27
C MET A 379 -17.47 -18.95 0.31
N SER A 380 -17.34 -18.51 -0.95
CA SER A 380 -16.52 -19.14 -1.98
C SER A 380 -15.00 -18.89 -1.86
N ARG A 381 -14.55 -17.85 -1.13
CA ARG A 381 -13.11 -17.52 -0.94
C ARG A 381 -12.55 -17.93 0.43
N MET A 382 -13.38 -18.59 1.24
CA MET A 382 -13.13 -18.92 2.63
C MET A 382 -11.90 -19.82 2.86
N HIS A 383 -11.52 -20.64 1.86
CA HIS A 383 -10.36 -21.54 1.94
C HIS A 383 -8.99 -20.83 1.97
N LEU A 384 -8.93 -19.51 1.76
CA LEU A 384 -7.68 -18.71 1.81
C LEU A 384 -7.55 -17.86 3.09
N SER A 385 -8.55 -17.90 3.98
CA SER A 385 -8.70 -16.93 5.07
C SER A 385 -8.04 -17.37 6.37
N ARG A 386 -6.79 -16.94 6.58
CA ARG A 386 -6.13 -16.63 7.86
C ARG A 386 -6.32 -17.58 9.07
N GLY A 387 -6.78 -18.81 8.86
CA GLY A 387 -7.10 -19.80 9.89
C GLY A 387 -8.46 -19.63 10.59
N TYR A 388 -9.38 -18.78 10.08
CA TYR A 388 -10.69 -18.53 10.70
C TYR A 388 -11.83 -19.17 9.92
N MET A 389 -12.80 -19.73 10.64
CA MET A 389 -14.06 -20.25 10.10
C MET A 389 -15.22 -19.29 10.41
N PRO A 390 -16.32 -19.31 9.64
CA PRO A 390 -17.50 -18.49 9.91
C PRO A 390 -18.11 -18.75 11.29
N LEU A 391 -18.00 -19.99 11.78
CA LEU A 391 -18.46 -20.39 13.12
C LEU A 391 -17.69 -19.67 14.24
N ASP A 392 -16.43 -19.30 14.02
CA ASP A 392 -15.60 -18.61 15.01
C ASP A 392 -16.11 -17.19 15.31
N ARG A 393 -16.99 -16.64 14.45
CA ARG A 393 -17.50 -15.28 14.60
C ARG A 393 -18.13 -15.03 15.96
N GLU A 394 -18.93 -15.96 16.46
CA GLU A 394 -19.62 -15.82 17.76
C GLU A 394 -18.62 -15.86 18.91
N ALA A 395 -17.65 -16.76 18.85
CA ALA A 395 -16.57 -16.82 19.84
C ALA A 395 -15.75 -15.52 19.86
N LEU A 396 -15.41 -14.96 18.70
CA LEU A 396 -14.67 -13.70 18.59
C LEU A 396 -15.45 -12.51 19.14
N VAL A 397 -16.77 -12.49 18.96
CA VAL A 397 -17.63 -11.47 19.57
C VAL A 397 -17.58 -11.60 21.09
N GLY A 398 -17.73 -12.81 21.63
CA GLY A 398 -17.67 -13.05 23.08
C GLY A 398 -16.32 -12.66 23.70
N ILE A 399 -15.20 -13.02 23.07
CA ILE A 399 -13.85 -12.62 23.49
C ILE A 399 -13.73 -11.09 23.45
N GLY A 400 -14.23 -10.47 22.38
CA GLY A 400 -14.09 -9.05 22.15
C GLY A 400 -14.91 -8.17 23.09
N THR A 401 -16.14 -8.58 23.42
CA THR A 401 -16.97 -7.91 24.44
C THR A 401 -16.39 -8.13 25.84
N SER A 402 -15.85 -9.32 26.13
CA SER A 402 -15.18 -9.59 27.40
C SER A 402 -13.93 -8.72 27.60
N SER A 403 -13.14 -8.52 26.53
CA SER A 403 -12.00 -7.60 26.55
C SER A 403 -12.42 -6.14 26.77
N ALA A 404 -13.55 -5.71 26.20
CA ALA A 404 -14.10 -4.37 26.42
C ALA A 404 -14.56 -4.14 27.88
N LEU A 405 -15.20 -5.15 28.48
CA LEU A 405 -15.57 -5.11 29.90
C LEU A 405 -14.32 -5.09 30.79
N ALA A 406 -13.32 -5.93 30.50
CA ALA A 406 -12.04 -5.94 31.21
C ALA A 406 -11.33 -4.58 31.13
N ALA A 407 -11.30 -3.94 29.95
CA ALA A 407 -10.78 -2.58 29.81
C ALA A 407 -11.52 -1.59 30.71
N THR A 408 -12.85 -1.67 30.78
CA THR A 408 -13.64 -0.79 31.66
C THR A 408 -13.33 -1.01 33.14
N VAL A 409 -13.20 -2.27 33.58
CA VAL A 409 -12.82 -2.60 34.96
C VAL A 409 -11.42 -2.09 35.28
N ILE A 410 -10.46 -2.27 34.37
CA ILE A 410 -9.09 -1.77 34.54
C ILE A 410 -9.07 -0.24 34.61
N LEU A 411 -9.91 0.45 33.82
CA LEU A 411 -10.07 1.90 33.93
C LEU A 411 -10.59 2.28 35.32
N ALA A 412 -11.61 1.61 35.84
CA ALA A 412 -12.12 1.88 37.18
C ALA A 412 -11.04 1.69 38.27
N LEU A 413 -10.22 0.64 38.14
CA LEU A 413 -9.07 0.41 39.04
C LEU A 413 -8.02 1.52 38.91
N TYR A 414 -7.72 1.95 37.69
CA TYR A 414 -6.78 3.05 37.43
C TYR A 414 -7.27 4.38 38.04
N LEU A 415 -8.56 4.69 37.93
CA LEU A 415 -9.12 5.92 38.47
C LEU A 415 -9.02 5.99 40.01
N ASN A 416 -8.94 4.84 40.67
CA ASN A 416 -8.72 4.74 42.12
C ASN A 416 -7.23 4.71 42.51
N SER A 417 -6.30 4.84 41.56
CA SER A 417 -4.87 4.77 41.85
C SER A 417 -4.34 6.07 42.47
N ARG A 418 -3.26 5.97 43.26
CA ARG A 418 -2.64 7.14 43.92
C ARG A 418 -2.18 8.19 42.92
N GLU A 419 -1.75 7.77 41.73
CA GLU A 419 -1.30 8.65 40.66
C GLU A 419 -2.43 9.53 40.12
N VAL A 420 -3.66 9.00 40.00
CA VAL A 420 -4.82 9.78 39.56
C VAL A 420 -5.28 10.72 40.67
N GLN A 421 -5.29 10.24 41.91
CA GLN A 421 -5.68 11.06 43.06
C GLN A 421 -4.76 12.26 43.30
N THR A 422 -3.47 12.17 42.93
CA THR A 422 -2.54 13.30 43.03
C THR A 422 -2.58 14.24 41.82
N LEU A 423 -2.96 13.74 40.65
CA LEU A 423 -2.92 14.49 39.40
C LEU A 423 -4.19 15.33 39.14
N TYR A 424 -5.34 14.92 39.68
CA TYR A 424 -6.63 15.57 39.46
C TYR A 424 -7.19 16.17 40.74
N ALA A 425 -7.74 17.39 40.65
CA ALA A 425 -8.34 18.08 41.80
C ALA A 425 -9.61 17.37 42.32
N ARG A 426 -10.41 16.78 41.42
CA ARG A 426 -11.60 15.98 41.75
C ARG A 426 -11.62 14.66 40.98
N PRO A 427 -10.92 13.62 41.48
CA PRO A 427 -10.84 12.33 40.79
C PRO A 427 -12.20 11.61 40.72
N GLU A 428 -13.12 11.89 41.64
CA GLU A 428 -14.48 11.31 41.67
C GLU A 428 -15.26 11.54 40.37
N VAL A 429 -15.10 12.72 39.76
CA VAL A 429 -15.78 13.08 38.50
C VAL A 429 -15.34 12.17 37.35
N LEU A 430 -14.12 11.63 37.39
CA LEU A 430 -13.61 10.72 36.37
C LEU A 430 -14.37 9.38 36.33
N TRP A 431 -15.10 9.00 37.39
CA TRP A 431 -15.92 7.78 37.38
C TRP A 431 -17.02 7.81 36.30
N LEU A 432 -17.43 9.00 35.85
CA LEU A 432 -18.34 9.16 34.72
C LEU A 432 -17.76 8.62 33.40
N LEU A 433 -16.45 8.40 33.30
CA LEU A 433 -15.82 7.77 32.14
C LEU A 433 -16.22 6.29 32.00
N CYS A 434 -16.47 5.58 33.10
CA CYS A 434 -16.84 4.17 33.09
C CYS A 434 -18.16 3.89 32.34
N PRO A 435 -19.31 4.51 32.69
CA PRO A 435 -20.55 4.28 31.95
C PRO A 435 -20.49 4.76 30.49
N LEU A 436 -19.75 5.82 30.20
CA LEU A 436 -19.53 6.29 28.82
C LEU A 436 -18.77 5.26 27.99
N LEU A 437 -17.70 4.68 28.56
CA LEU A 437 -16.89 3.68 27.89
C LEU A 437 -17.68 2.37 27.68
N LEU A 438 -18.47 1.95 28.66
CA LEU A 438 -19.38 0.81 28.53
C LEU A 438 -20.36 1.04 27.38
N TYR A 439 -21.06 2.17 27.37
CA TYR A 439 -22.00 2.50 26.29
C TYR A 439 -21.31 2.50 24.92
N TRP A 440 -20.13 3.12 24.82
CA TRP A 440 -19.38 3.19 23.58
C TRP A 440 -18.98 1.80 23.06
N PHE A 441 -18.44 0.93 23.92
CA PHE A 441 -18.09 -0.43 23.52
C PHE A 441 -19.31 -1.25 23.12
N SER A 442 -20.36 -1.25 23.94
CA SER A 442 -21.61 -1.96 23.65
C SER A 442 -22.21 -1.50 22.30
N ARG A 443 -22.25 -0.19 22.06
CA ARG A 443 -22.74 0.37 20.79
C ARG A 443 -21.89 -0.10 19.60
N ASN A 444 -20.57 -0.04 19.69
CA ASN A 444 -19.69 -0.44 18.60
C ASN A 444 -19.84 -1.92 18.26
N TRP A 445 -19.90 -2.80 19.27
CA TRP A 445 -20.15 -4.23 19.06
C TRP A 445 -21.51 -4.51 18.41
N VAL A 446 -22.57 -3.80 18.82
CA VAL A 446 -23.89 -3.89 18.15
C VAL A 446 -23.82 -3.42 16.68
N LEU A 447 -23.07 -2.36 16.38
CA LEU A 447 -22.91 -1.86 15.01
C LEU A 447 -22.10 -2.81 14.11
N VAL A 448 -21.10 -3.51 14.66
CA VAL A 448 -20.38 -4.58 13.95
C VAL A 448 -21.32 -5.71 13.57
N LEU A 449 -22.14 -6.17 14.51
CA LEU A 449 -23.09 -7.25 14.26
C LEU A 449 -24.12 -6.86 13.19
N ARG A 450 -24.52 -5.59 13.16
CA ARG A 450 -25.37 -4.98 12.13
C ARG A 450 -24.66 -4.64 10.81
N GLN A 451 -23.37 -4.98 10.67
CA GLN A 451 -22.55 -4.71 9.48
C GLN A 451 -22.50 -3.22 9.07
N LYS A 452 -22.64 -2.30 10.04
CA LYS A 452 -22.59 -0.85 9.79
C LYS A 452 -21.17 -0.26 9.85
N ILE A 453 -20.20 -1.02 10.35
CA ILE A 453 -18.80 -0.61 10.43
C ILE A 453 -18.04 -1.28 9.28
N ASN A 454 -17.67 -0.48 8.29
CA ASN A 454 -16.95 -0.95 7.10
C ASN A 454 -15.47 -0.55 7.08
N ASP A 455 -15.11 0.46 7.85
CA ASP A 455 -13.76 1.02 7.92
C ASP A 455 -12.97 0.43 9.10
N ASP A 456 -11.67 0.74 9.17
CA ASP A 456 -10.85 0.42 10.33
C ASP A 456 -11.47 1.04 11.61
N PRO A 457 -11.64 0.28 12.70
CA PRO A 457 -12.37 0.74 13.89
C PRO A 457 -11.84 2.05 14.47
N LEU A 458 -10.52 2.27 14.48
CA LEU A 458 -9.96 3.53 14.96
C LEU A 458 -10.34 4.72 14.07
N VAL A 459 -10.42 4.51 12.75
CA VAL A 459 -10.83 5.57 11.81
C VAL A 459 -12.33 5.83 11.93
N PHE A 460 -13.13 4.79 12.15
CA PHE A 460 -14.56 4.92 12.38
C PHE A 460 -14.87 5.84 13.56
N VAL A 461 -14.11 5.73 14.66
CA VAL A 461 -14.26 6.56 15.87
C VAL A 461 -14.12 8.06 15.57
N PHE A 462 -13.20 8.43 14.67
CA PHE A 462 -13.01 9.83 14.27
C PHE A 462 -14.09 10.35 13.33
N ARG A 463 -14.86 9.49 12.66
CA ARG A 463 -15.91 9.88 11.70
C ARG A 463 -17.32 9.80 12.27
N ASP A 464 -17.56 8.89 13.19
CA ASP A 464 -18.87 8.63 13.79
C ASP A 464 -19.28 9.76 14.75
N ARG A 465 -20.42 10.40 14.48
CA ARG A 465 -20.92 11.55 15.27
C ARG A 465 -21.11 11.22 16.74
N VAL A 466 -21.61 10.03 17.06
CA VAL A 466 -21.80 9.63 18.47
C VAL A 466 -20.45 9.48 19.17
N SER A 467 -19.47 8.84 18.53
CA SER A 467 -18.10 8.72 19.06
C SER A 467 -17.41 10.08 19.25
N GLN A 468 -17.64 11.03 18.35
CA GLN A 468 -17.16 12.42 18.48
C GLN A 468 -17.80 13.13 19.68
N VAL A 469 -19.14 13.05 19.82
CA VAL A 469 -19.86 13.62 20.97
C VAL A 469 -19.34 13.03 22.27
N LEU A 470 -19.20 11.70 22.35
CA LEU A 470 -18.66 11.04 23.54
C LEU A 470 -17.23 11.48 23.85
N SER A 471 -16.39 11.68 22.83
CA SER A 471 -15.03 12.19 23.01
C SER A 471 -15.02 13.61 23.57
N VAL A 472 -15.94 14.49 23.11
CA VAL A 472 -16.12 15.83 23.68
C VAL A 472 -16.59 15.75 25.14
N VAL A 473 -17.54 14.87 25.46
CA VAL A 473 -18.00 14.65 26.85
C VAL A 473 -16.86 14.15 27.74
N VAL A 474 -16.03 13.22 27.26
CA VAL A 474 -14.82 12.75 27.96
C VAL A 474 -13.87 13.92 28.24
N LEU A 475 -13.61 14.79 27.25
CA LEU A 475 -12.77 15.96 27.44
C LEU A 475 -13.34 16.93 28.49
N ILE A 476 -14.66 17.15 28.50
CA ILE A 476 -15.33 17.98 29.52
C ILE A 476 -15.19 17.36 30.91
N ILE A 477 -15.37 16.04 31.05
CA ILE A 477 -15.20 15.33 32.33
C ILE A 477 -13.76 15.44 32.82
N VAL A 478 -12.77 15.21 31.96
CA VAL A 478 -11.35 15.33 32.30
C VAL A 478 -11.01 16.77 32.69
N ALA A 479 -11.47 17.77 31.92
CA ALA A 479 -11.27 19.17 32.24
C ALA A 479 -11.92 19.56 33.58
N ALA A 480 -13.14 19.08 33.85
CA ALA A 480 -13.80 19.28 35.14
C ALA A 480 -12.98 18.64 36.27
N ALA A 481 -12.51 17.41 36.12
CA ALA A 481 -11.67 16.75 37.12
C ALA A 481 -10.34 17.48 37.38
N THR A 482 -9.75 18.10 36.34
CA THR A 482 -8.49 18.85 36.44
C THR A 482 -8.69 20.25 37.05
N PHE A 483 -9.71 21.00 36.61
CA PHE A 483 -9.86 22.43 36.92
C PHE A 483 -10.97 22.77 37.94
N ALA A 484 -11.85 21.82 38.31
CA ALA A 484 -12.95 22.10 39.25
C ALA A 484 -12.52 22.30 40.73
N GLY A 485 -11.22 22.40 41.00
CA GLY A 485 -10.71 22.92 42.28
C GLY A 485 -11.25 24.32 42.62
N ASN A 486 -11.73 25.08 41.62
CA ASN A 486 -12.25 26.44 41.79
C ASN A 486 -13.78 26.57 41.71
N LEU A 487 -14.56 25.49 41.63
CA LEU A 487 -16.03 25.54 41.53
C LEU A 487 -16.69 25.04 42.84
N PRO A 488 -17.38 25.89 43.61
CA PRO A 488 -18.11 25.44 44.80
C PRO A 488 -19.32 24.62 44.34
N MET A 489 -19.34 23.34 44.69
CA MET A 489 -20.46 22.44 44.37
C MET A 489 -20.77 21.61 45.63
N ASP A 490 -21.24 22.30 46.67
CA ASP A 490 -21.62 21.76 47.98
C ASP A 490 -22.85 20.83 47.94
N TRP A 491 -23.38 20.52 46.76
CA TRP A 491 -24.59 19.72 46.58
C TRP A 491 -24.33 18.23 46.32
N LEU A 492 -23.07 17.80 46.21
CA LEU A 492 -22.71 16.37 46.05
C LEU A 492 -22.51 15.63 47.37
N HIS A 493 -22.45 16.34 48.50
CA HIS A 493 -22.30 15.78 49.85
C HIS A 493 -23.58 15.90 50.70
N LYS A 494 -24.75 16.02 50.09
CA LYS A 494 -26.04 15.97 50.78
C LYS A 494 -26.85 14.74 50.40
#